data_AF-A0A857CCH1-F1
#
_entry.id   AF-A0A857CCH1-F1
#
_cell.length_a   1.000
_cell.length_b   1.000
_cell.length_c   1.000
_cell.angle_alpha   90.00
_cell.angle_beta   90.00
_cell.angle_gamma   90.00
#
_symmetry.space_group_name_H-M   'P 1'
#
loop_
_entity.id
_entity.type
_entity.pdbx_description
1 polymer ?
#
loop_
_entity_poly.entity_id
_entity_poly.type
_entity_poly.pdbx_seq_one_letter_code
_entity_poly.pdbx_strand_id
1 'polypeptide(L)'
;MPACAVTGASSVTINGRPALRLSDVAACPPGLFEPVPGVFVEGEPAVRFVAPAEGCVAAGSSDVTVGGAGAMRAGDVVCPPQ
;
A
#
# COMPACT_ATOMS: atom_id res chain seq x y z
N MET A 1 7.12 -12.92 -8.01
CA MET A 1 7.09 -12.43 -6.62
C MET A 1 5.63 -12.22 -6.26
N PRO A 2 5.06 -12.95 -5.29
CA PRO A 2 3.70 -12.70 -4.86
C PRO A 2 3.61 -11.30 -4.24
N ALA A 3 2.56 -10.55 -4.55
CA ALA A 3 2.31 -9.30 -3.84
C ALA A 3 2.01 -9.64 -2.37
N CYS A 4 2.60 -8.92 -1.42
CA CYS A 4 2.24 -9.07 -0.01
C CYS A 4 0.94 -8.31 0.30
N ALA A 5 0.54 -7.38 -0.58
CA ALA A 5 -0.69 -6.60 -0.54
C ALA A 5 -1.54 -6.89 -1.78
N VAL A 6 -2.16 -8.07 -1.79
CA VAL A 6 -3.00 -8.58 -2.91
C VAL A 6 -4.45 -8.12 -2.83
N THR A 7 -4.91 -7.74 -1.64
CA THR A 7 -6.24 -7.15 -1.44
C THR A 7 -6.15 -5.64 -1.38
N GLY A 8 -7.30 -4.98 -1.44
CA GLY A 8 -7.42 -3.54 -1.25
C GLY A 8 -8.84 -3.17 -0.82
N ALA A 9 -9.08 -1.88 -0.69
CA ALA A 9 -10.39 -1.32 -0.41
C ALA A 9 -11.46 -1.76 -1.43
N SER A 10 -12.69 -1.96 -0.96
CA SER A 10 -13.80 -2.41 -1.81
C SER A 10 -14.52 -1.27 -2.53
N SER A 11 -14.59 -0.09 -1.91
CA SER A 11 -15.31 1.07 -2.42
C SER A 11 -14.41 2.21 -2.93
N VAL A 12 -13.12 2.19 -2.58
CA VAL A 12 -12.17 3.26 -2.93
C VAL A 12 -11.15 2.71 -3.92
N THR A 13 -11.10 3.32 -5.10
CA THR A 13 -10.13 2.98 -6.14
C THR A 13 -9.28 4.19 -6.50
N ILE A 14 -8.02 3.92 -6.83
CA ILE A 14 -7.03 4.90 -7.30
C ILE A 14 -6.47 4.34 -8.61
N ASN A 15 -6.58 5.10 -9.70
CA ASN A 15 -6.25 4.65 -11.05
C ASN A 15 -6.88 3.29 -11.43
N GLY A 16 -8.14 3.07 -11.04
CA GLY A 16 -8.87 1.83 -11.34
C GLY A 16 -8.45 0.59 -10.53
N ARG A 17 -7.55 0.75 -9.54
CA ARG A 17 -7.11 -0.32 -8.65
C ARG A 17 -7.55 -0.03 -7.20
N PRO A 18 -7.89 -1.04 -6.41
CA PRO A 18 -8.22 -0.87 -4.98
C PRO A 18 -7.13 -0.09 -4.23
N ALA A 19 -7.51 0.92 -3.46
CA ALA A 19 -6.59 1.65 -2.58
C ALA A 19 -6.13 0.74 -1.42
N LEU A 20 -4.87 0.87 -0.98
CA LEU A 20 -4.36 0.10 0.16
C LEU A 20 -4.64 0.79 1.49
N ARG A 21 -5.20 0.01 2.43
CA ARG A 21 -5.35 0.35 3.85
C ARG A 21 -4.53 -0.59 4.72
N LEU A 22 -4.46 -0.30 6.01
CA LEU A 22 -3.58 -0.99 6.95
C LEU A 22 -3.77 -2.51 7.00
N SER A 23 -5.01 -3.00 6.92
CA SER A 23 -5.29 -4.44 6.89
C SER A 23 -4.77 -5.16 5.64
N ASP A 24 -4.68 -4.48 4.49
CA ASP A 24 -4.26 -5.09 3.24
C ASP A 24 -2.76 -5.40 3.19
N VAL A 25 -1.97 -4.77 4.06
CA VAL A 25 -0.51 -4.95 4.16
C VAL A 25 -0.10 -5.84 5.34
N ALA A 26 -1.05 -6.52 5.98
CA ALA A 26 -0.79 -7.37 7.14
C ALA A 26 0.20 -8.53 6.86
N ALA A 27 0.31 -8.98 5.60
CA ALA A 27 1.26 -10.01 5.17
C ALA A 27 2.58 -9.43 4.63
N CYS A 28 2.75 -8.10 4.62
CA CYS A 28 4.00 -7.47 4.22
C CYS A 28 5.01 -7.46 5.37
N PRO A 29 6.33 -7.52 5.06
CA PRO A 29 7.37 -7.40 6.06
C PRO A 29 7.17 -6.18 6.98
N PRO A 30 7.47 -6.31 8.29
CA PRO A 30 7.37 -5.18 9.22
C PRO A 30 8.33 -4.06 8.82
N GLY A 31 7.92 -2.81 9.03
CA GLY A 31 8.71 -1.63 8.70
C GLY A 31 8.73 -1.27 7.21
N LEU A 32 8.03 -2.02 6.35
CA LEU A 32 7.90 -1.71 4.92
C LEU A 32 6.94 -0.53 4.66
N PHE A 33 5.92 -0.41 5.51
CA PHE A 33 4.84 0.55 5.38
C PHE A 33 4.60 1.28 6.70
N GLU A 34 3.97 2.45 6.62
CA GLU A 34 3.44 3.17 7.77
C GLU A 34 2.06 3.76 7.46
N PRO A 35 1.21 3.94 8.48
CA PRO A 35 -0.06 4.62 8.32
C PRO A 35 0.16 6.10 7.99
N VAL A 36 -0.65 6.62 7.07
CA VAL A 36 -0.65 8.05 6.72
C VAL A 36 -1.51 8.81 7.75
N PRO A 37 -0.95 9.79 8.48
CA PRO A 37 -1.71 10.51 9.49
C PRO A 37 -2.94 11.22 8.92
N GLY A 38 -4.10 11.01 9.54
CA GLY A 38 -5.35 11.70 9.19
C GLY A 38 -6.03 11.25 7.89
N VAL A 39 -5.50 10.24 7.19
CA VAL A 39 -6.10 9.71 5.96
C VAL A 39 -6.65 8.32 6.21
N PHE A 40 -7.95 8.16 5.96
CA PHE A 40 -8.67 6.91 6.17
C PHE A 40 -9.35 6.45 4.89
N VAL A 41 -9.27 5.16 4.62
CA VAL A 41 -9.93 4.46 3.53
C VAL A 41 -10.78 3.37 4.15
N GLU A 42 -12.10 3.44 3.97
CA GLU A 42 -13.07 2.51 4.57
C GLU A 42 -12.98 2.42 6.11
N GLY A 43 -12.64 3.53 6.75
CA GLY A 43 -12.50 3.61 8.22
C GLY A 43 -11.16 3.11 8.75
N GLU A 44 -10.28 2.62 7.89
CA GLU A 44 -8.94 2.17 8.26
C GLU A 44 -7.87 3.15 7.75
N PRO A 45 -6.72 3.28 8.44
CA PRO A 45 -5.65 4.15 7.98
C PRO A 45 -5.17 3.75 6.59
N ALA A 46 -5.03 4.72 5.69
CA ALA A 46 -4.29 4.53 4.46
C ALA A 46 -2.80 4.29 4.79
N VAL A 47 -2.09 3.59 3.91
CA VAL A 47 -0.67 3.28 4.11
C VAL A 47 0.20 3.91 3.03
N ARG A 48 1.44 4.26 3.41
CA ARG A 48 2.51 4.60 2.47
C ARG A 48 3.73 3.72 2.71
N PHE A 49 4.54 3.56 1.68
CA PHE A 49 5.80 2.83 1.73
C PHE A 49 6.90 3.74 2.28
N VAL A 50 7.72 3.23 3.21
CA VAL A 50 8.72 4.05 3.93
C VAL A 50 10.15 3.65 3.69
N ALA A 51 10.41 2.39 3.37
CA ALA A 51 11.76 1.90 3.16
C ALA A 51 11.76 0.66 2.27
N PRO A 52 12.75 0.49 1.39
CA PRO A 52 12.98 -0.79 0.73
C PRO A 52 13.32 -1.83 1.80
N ALA A 53 12.48 -2.85 1.95
CA ALA A 53 12.92 -4.11 2.55
C ALA A 53 13.68 -4.92 1.49
N GLU A 54 14.67 -5.73 1.92
CA GLU A 54 15.44 -6.59 1.02
C GLU A 54 14.52 -7.44 0.14
N GLY A 55 14.66 -7.28 -1.18
CA GLY A 55 13.89 -8.01 -2.18
C GLY A 55 12.46 -7.49 -2.41
N CYS A 56 11.97 -6.49 -1.68
CA CYS A 56 10.66 -5.88 -1.93
C CYS A 56 10.77 -4.66 -2.86
N VAL A 57 9.82 -4.56 -3.79
CA VAL A 57 9.65 -3.38 -4.66
C VAL A 57 8.29 -2.77 -4.36
N ALA A 58 8.27 -1.46 -4.17
CA ALA A 58 7.03 -0.70 -4.06
C ALA A 58 7.04 0.51 -5.00
N ALA A 59 5.93 0.71 -5.69
CA ALA A 59 5.74 1.87 -6.56
C ALA A 59 4.29 2.35 -6.46
N GLY A 60 4.09 3.50 -5.80
CA GLY A 60 2.78 4.13 -5.71
C GLY A 60 2.30 4.71 -7.05
N SER A 61 1.12 5.29 -7.04
CA SER A 61 0.58 6.09 -8.15
C SER A 61 1.52 7.24 -8.54
N SER A 62 1.62 7.52 -9.85
CA SER A 62 2.41 8.62 -10.41
C SER A 62 1.66 9.95 -10.50
N ASP A 63 0.34 9.93 -10.33
CA ASP A 63 -0.55 11.08 -10.54
C ASP A 63 -1.48 11.36 -9.34
N VAL A 64 -1.57 10.43 -8.39
CA VAL A 64 -2.32 10.62 -7.13
C VAL A 64 -1.36 10.53 -5.96
N THR A 65 -1.36 11.56 -5.11
CA THR A 65 -0.49 11.66 -3.92
C THR A 65 -1.33 11.62 -2.65
N VAL A 66 -0.92 10.81 -1.67
CA VAL A 66 -1.52 10.72 -0.34
C VAL A 66 -0.41 10.82 0.70
N GLY A 67 -0.52 11.79 1.62
CA GLY A 67 0.51 11.98 2.66
C GLY A 67 1.90 12.29 2.11
N GLY A 68 1.98 13.00 0.98
CA GLY A 68 3.24 13.39 0.34
C GLY A 68 3.94 12.29 -0.46
N ALA A 69 3.38 11.08 -0.55
CA ALA A 69 3.89 9.99 -1.37
C ALA A 69 2.85 9.55 -2.41
N GLY A 70 3.30 8.91 -3.49
CA GLY A 70 2.40 8.30 -4.46
C GLY A 70 1.44 7.33 -3.77
N ALA A 71 0.15 7.44 -4.05
CA ALA A 71 -0.87 6.67 -3.36
C ALA A 71 -0.73 5.17 -3.66
N MET A 72 -0.84 4.34 -2.61
CA MET A 72 -0.61 2.91 -2.70
C MET A 72 -1.89 2.16 -3.09
N ARG A 73 -1.77 1.22 -4.03
CA ARG A 73 -2.87 0.39 -4.57
C ARG A 73 -2.53 -1.09 -4.50
N ALA A 74 -3.55 -1.95 -4.50
CA ALA A 74 -3.35 -3.40 -4.52
C ALA A 74 -2.44 -3.81 -5.68
N GLY A 75 -1.35 -4.51 -5.37
CA GLY A 75 -0.28 -4.87 -6.33
C GLY A 75 0.84 -3.84 -6.52
N ASP A 76 0.80 -2.68 -5.87
CA ASP A 76 1.92 -1.71 -5.91
C ASP A 76 3.11 -2.16 -5.07
N VAL A 77 2.93 -3.16 -4.20
CA VAL A 77 3.96 -3.75 -3.35
C VAL A 77 4.13 -5.21 -3.68
N VAL A 78 5.34 -5.58 -4.09
CA VAL A 78 5.71 -6.91 -4.52
C VAL A 78 6.93 -7.36 -3.73
N CYS A 79 6.81 -8.47 -3.01
CA CYS A 79 7.87 -8.99 -2.15
C CYS A 79 8.18 -10.46 -2.52
N PRO A 80 9.34 -10.99 -2.13
CA PRO A 80 9.57 -12.43 -2.16
C PRO A 80 8.56 -13.11 -1.22
N PRO A 81 8.15 -14.36 -1.50
CA PRO A 81 7.40 -15.14 -0.52
C PRO A 81 8.24 -15.27 0.75
N GLN A 82 7.63 -15.05 1.92
CA GLN A 82 8.25 -15.32 3.22
C GLN A 82 8.13 -16.80 3.58
#